data_AF-A0A4Y8XUL7-F1
#
_entry.id   AF-A0A4Y8XUL7-F1
#
_cell.length_a   1.000
_cell.length_b   1.000
_cell.length_c   1.000
_cell.angle_alpha   90.00
_cell.angle_beta   90.00
_cell.angle_gamma   90.00
#
_symmetry.space_group_name_H-M   'P 1'
#
loop_
_entity.id
_entity.type
_entity.pdbx_description
1 polymer ?
#
loop_
_entity_poly.entity_id
_entity_poly.type
_entity_poly.pdbx_seq_one_letter_code
_entity_poly.pdbx_strand_id
1 'polypeptide(L)'
;MPNPAPPSAHQIAQATNTLDQLKHYLRDEPPLTDTLPLLAPLLDENTGVPILLGDILRAVARIVSRQTAIPWTDETRDVISTLRVAAQEITDQHALHWDIERLNARLNHAQQPPEQR
;
A
#
# COMPACT_ATOMS: atom_id res chain seq x y z
N MET A 1 18.07 -19.68 -5.63
CA MET A 1 17.87 -18.94 -4.36
C MET A 1 16.87 -19.71 -3.52
N PRO A 2 17.08 -19.87 -2.20
CA PRO A 2 16.08 -20.50 -1.34
C PRO A 2 14.78 -19.68 -1.37
N ASN A 3 13.64 -20.36 -1.33
CA ASN A 3 12.34 -19.70 -1.28
C ASN A 3 12.24 -18.92 0.04
N PRO A 4 11.76 -17.66 0.06
CA PRO A 4 11.56 -16.95 1.31
C PRO A 4 10.55 -17.72 2.17
N ALA A 5 10.84 -17.85 3.47
CA ALA A 5 9.88 -18.43 4.40
C ALA A 5 8.60 -17.58 4.40
N PRO A 6 7.40 -18.19 4.40
CA PRO A 6 6.16 -17.44 4.44
C PRO A 6 6.09 -16.64 5.76
N PRO A 7 5.56 -15.40 5.74
CA PRO A 7 5.33 -14.66 6.96
C PRO A 7 4.29 -15.40 7.83
N SER A 8 4.47 -15.35 9.14
CA SER A 8 3.48 -15.85 10.10
C SER A 8 2.27 -14.92 10.16
N ALA A 9 1.11 -15.47 10.54
CA ALA A 9 -0.10 -14.67 10.78
C ALA A 9 0.13 -13.57 11.83
N HIS A 10 1.00 -13.80 12.82
CA HIS A 10 1.37 -12.80 13.81
C HIS A 10 2.11 -11.60 13.20
N GLN A 11 3.04 -11.84 12.27
CA GLN A 11 3.75 -10.77 11.57
C GLN A 11 2.80 -9.92 10.72
N ILE A 12 1.81 -10.55 10.07
CA ILE A 12 0.77 -9.82 9.32
C ILE A 12 -0.10 -8.99 10.27
N ALA A 13 -0.52 -9.57 11.40
CA ALA A 13 -1.31 -8.85 12.42
C ALA A 13 -0.54 -7.67 13.03
N GLN A 14 0.76 -7.82 13.23
CA GLN A 14 1.61 -6.74 13.71
C GLN A 14 1.68 -5.59 12.69
N ALA A 15 1.83 -5.89 11.39
CA ALA A 15 1.81 -4.88 10.35
C ALA A 15 0.48 -4.10 10.34
N THR A 16 -0.66 -4.79 10.45
CA THR A 16 -1.97 -4.13 10.52
C THR A 16 -2.14 -3.31 11.81
N ASN A 17 -1.59 -3.75 12.94
CA ASN A 17 -1.61 -2.99 14.19
C ASN A 17 -0.78 -1.70 14.08
N THR A 18 0.35 -1.72 13.38
CA THR A 18 1.14 -0.50 13.13
C THR A 18 0.35 0.51 12.28
N LEU A 19 -0.37 0.05 11.25
CA LEU A 19 -1.25 0.92 10.46
C LEU A 19 -2.42 1.47 11.30
N ASP A 20 -2.94 0.66 12.22
CA ASP A 20 -3.97 1.10 13.16
C ASP A 20 -3.44 2.18 14.14
N GLN A 21 -2.21 2.04 14.62
CA GLN A 21 -1.54 3.07 15.43
C GLN A 21 -1.34 4.37 14.64
N LEU A 22 -0.88 4.28 13.39
CA LEU A 22 -0.75 5.45 12.52
C LEU A 22 -2.11 6.14 12.33
N LYS A 23 -3.17 5.38 12.05
CA LYS A 23 -4.54 5.91 11.94
C LYS A 23 -4.97 6.64 13.21
N HIS A 24 -4.64 6.11 14.40
CA HIS A 24 -4.94 6.78 15.67
C HIS A 24 -4.11 8.06 15.85
N TYR A 25 -2.81 8.02 15.58
CA TYR A 25 -1.93 9.18 15.65
C TYR A 25 -2.42 10.34 14.76
N LEU A 26 -2.86 10.03 13.52
CA LEU A 26 -3.37 11.04 12.59
C LEU A 26 -4.70 11.69 13.03
N ARG A 27 -5.48 11.04 13.92
CA ARG A 27 -6.70 11.66 14.47
C ARG A 27 -6.42 12.80 15.42
N ASP A 28 -5.22 12.86 15.98
CA ASP A 28 -4.79 13.95 16.85
C ASP A 28 -4.27 15.15 16.05
N GLU A 29 -4.43 15.13 14.72
CA GLU A 29 -4.04 16.19 13.78
C GLU A 29 -2.59 16.70 13.99
N PRO A 30 -1.59 15.80 13.95
CA PRO A 30 -0.20 16.17 14.18
C PRO A 30 0.31 17.14 13.09
N PRO A 31 1.39 17.89 13.37
CA PRO A 31 2.00 18.76 12.39
C PRO A 31 2.32 18.03 11.08
N LEU A 32 2.24 18.75 9.97
CA LEU A 32 2.51 18.18 8.65
C LEU A 32 3.96 17.67 8.52
N THR A 33 4.90 18.30 9.22
CA THR A 33 6.30 17.87 9.32
C THR A 33 6.47 16.48 9.92
N ASP A 34 5.54 16.08 10.79
CA ASP A 34 5.58 14.79 11.48
C ASP A 34 4.74 13.75 10.72
N THR A 35 3.72 14.22 9.99
CA THR A 35 2.81 13.39 9.20
C THR A 35 3.44 12.86 7.91
N LEU A 36 4.05 13.74 7.09
CA LEU A 36 4.53 13.36 5.76
C LEU A 36 5.61 12.26 5.77
N PRO A 37 6.58 12.26 6.70
CA PRO A 37 7.55 11.17 6.79
C PRO A 37 6.91 9.80 7.05
N LEU A 38 5.74 9.75 7.69
CA LEU A 38 4.99 8.51 7.94
C LEU A 38 4.19 8.06 6.72
N LEU A 39 3.72 9.00 5.89
CA LEU A 39 2.97 8.71 4.67
C LEU A 39 3.87 8.30 3.50
N ALA A 40 5.09 8.83 3.42
CA ALA A 40 6.04 8.52 2.35
C ALA A 40 6.28 7.00 2.16
N PRO A 41 6.66 6.20 3.19
CA PRO A 41 6.82 4.76 3.03
C PRO A 41 5.50 4.01 2.83
N LEU A 42 4.38 4.54 3.33
CA LEU A 42 3.05 3.93 3.16
C LEU A 42 2.60 3.97 1.69
N LEU A 43 2.96 5.05 0.99
CA LEU A 43 2.57 5.36 -0.38
C LEU A 43 3.77 5.33 -1.33
N ASP A 44 4.83 4.59 -1.01
CA ASP A 44 5.97 4.42 -1.91
C ASP A 44 5.52 3.78 -3.24
N GLU A 45 6.03 4.31 -4.36
CA GLU A 45 5.62 3.90 -5.71
C GLU A 45 5.97 2.45 -6.04
N ASN A 46 6.88 1.81 -5.30
CA ASN A 46 7.36 0.45 -5.58
C ASN A 46 7.09 -0.52 -4.42
N THR A 47 7.00 -0.01 -3.20
CA THR A 47 6.97 -0.79 -1.96
C THR A 47 5.86 -0.38 -1.01
N GLY A 48 5.04 0.61 -1.40
CA GLY A 48 3.91 1.07 -0.62
C GLY A 48 2.80 0.04 -0.52
N VAL A 49 1.87 0.28 0.41
CA VAL A 49 0.69 -0.57 0.62
C VAL A 49 -0.14 -0.76 -0.66
N PRO A 50 -0.38 0.27 -1.50
CA PRO A 50 -1.08 0.10 -2.77
C PRO A 50 -0.46 -0.96 -3.71
N ILE A 51 0.87 -0.96 -3.83
CA ILE A 51 1.60 -1.91 -4.68
C ILE A 51 1.56 -3.31 -4.06
N LEU A 52 1.98 -3.43 -2.80
CA LEU A 52 2.09 -4.71 -2.11
C LEU A 52 0.73 -5.42 -2.03
N LEU A 53 -0.34 -4.71 -1.66
CA LEU A 53 -1.66 -5.30 -1.54
C LEU A 53 -2.22 -5.71 -2.91
N GLY A 54 -2.03 -4.89 -3.95
CA GLY A 54 -2.40 -5.25 -5.32
C GLY A 54 -1.72 -6.53 -5.79
N ASP A 55 -0.42 -6.67 -5.53
CA ASP A 55 0.34 -7.85 -5.92
C ASP A 55 -0.06 -9.11 -5.15
N ILE A 56 -0.36 -8.99 -3.86
CA ILE A 56 -0.92 -10.07 -3.05
C ILE A 56 -2.26 -10.54 -3.66
N LEU A 57 -3.17 -9.62 -3.99
CA LEU A 57 -4.48 -9.96 -4.56
C LEU A 57 -4.36 -10.63 -5.94
N ARG A 58 -3.45 -10.14 -6.81
CA ARG A 58 -3.13 -10.81 -8.09
C ARG A 58 -2.60 -12.22 -7.87
N ALA A 59 -1.72 -12.40 -6.88
CA ALA A 59 -1.19 -13.71 -6.52
C ALA A 59 -2.27 -14.66 -6.02
N VAL A 60 -3.20 -14.19 -5.18
CA VAL A 60 -4.35 -14.97 -4.71
C VAL A 60 -5.26 -15.35 -5.87
N ALA A 61 -5.63 -14.41 -6.75
CA ALA A 61 -6.42 -14.70 -7.95
C ALA A 61 -5.77 -15.79 -8.82
N ARG A 62 -4.44 -15.73 -8.98
CA ARG A 62 -3.67 -16.75 -9.70
C ARG A 62 -3.69 -18.10 -8.98
N ILE A 63 -3.53 -18.14 -7.65
CA ILE A 63 -3.59 -19.36 -6.85
C ILE A 63 -4.96 -20.03 -7.00
N VAL A 64 -6.04 -19.27 -6.79
CA VAL A 64 -7.42 -19.76 -6.92
C VAL A 64 -7.67 -20.31 -8.32
N SER A 65 -7.25 -19.59 -9.37
CA SER A 65 -7.40 -20.07 -10.75
C SER A 65 -6.68 -21.40 -11.03
N ARG A 66 -5.55 -21.66 -10.35
CA ARG A 66 -4.73 -22.87 -10.59
C ARG A 66 -5.12 -24.06 -9.73
N GLN A 67 -5.62 -23.81 -8.52
CA GLN A 67 -5.84 -24.86 -7.52
C GLN A 67 -7.30 -25.31 -7.43
N THR A 68 -8.22 -24.60 -8.08
CA THR A 68 -9.62 -25.03 -8.18
C THR A 68 -9.81 -26.03 -9.31
N ALA A 69 -10.67 -27.03 -9.09
CA ALA A 69 -10.97 -28.04 -10.09
C ALA A 69 -11.64 -27.41 -11.32
N ILE A 70 -11.27 -27.88 -12.51
CA ILE A 70 -11.86 -27.46 -13.78
C ILE A 70 -12.97 -28.46 -14.16
N PRO A 71 -14.14 -27.99 -14.67
CA PRO A 71 -14.48 -26.60 -14.98
C PRO A 71 -14.77 -25.75 -13.73
N TRP A 72 -14.37 -24.48 -13.76
CA TRP A 72 -14.69 -23.53 -12.69
C TRP A 72 -16.21 -23.33 -12.56
N THR A 73 -16.67 -23.15 -11.34
CA THR A 73 -18.02 -22.64 -11.06
C THR A 73 -18.08 -21.14 -11.40
N ASP A 74 -19.29 -20.61 -11.63
CA ASP A 74 -19.47 -19.17 -11.84
C ASP A 74 -18.98 -18.36 -10.64
N GLU A 75 -19.28 -18.83 -9.42
CA GLU A 75 -18.76 -18.25 -8.18
C GLU A 75 -17.22 -18.17 -8.15
N THR A 76 -16.52 -19.21 -8.60
CA THR A 76 -15.06 -19.19 -8.67
C THR A 76 -14.56 -18.14 -9.67
N ARG A 77 -15.23 -18.01 -10.82
CA ARG A 77 -14.88 -16.98 -11.83
C ARG A 77 -15.10 -15.58 -11.27
N ASP A 78 -16.21 -15.37 -10.56
CA ASP A 78 -16.55 -14.07 -9.97
C ASP A 78 -15.56 -13.66 -8.90
N VAL A 79 -15.14 -14.57 -8.02
CA VAL A 79 -14.10 -14.31 -7.01
C VAL A 79 -12.77 -13.94 -7.67
N ILE A 80 -12.33 -14.69 -8.68
CA ILE A 80 -11.09 -14.39 -9.42
C ILE A 80 -11.18 -13.01 -10.08
N SER A 81 -12.32 -12.68 -10.69
CA SER A 81 -12.56 -11.38 -11.31
C SER A 81 -12.49 -10.26 -10.29
N THR A 82 -13.20 -10.40 -9.17
CA THR A 82 -13.24 -9.43 -8.07
C THR A 82 -11.84 -9.15 -7.51
N LEU A 83 -11.05 -10.19 -7.27
CA LEU A 83 -9.68 -10.04 -6.79
C LEU A 83 -8.79 -9.26 -7.78
N ARG A 84 -8.95 -9.50 -9.09
CA ARG A 84 -8.17 -8.80 -10.12
C ARG A 84 -8.58 -7.34 -10.25
N VAL A 85 -9.87 -7.04 -10.17
CA VAL A 85 -10.38 -5.66 -10.20
C VAL A 85 -9.89 -4.90 -8.98
N ALA A 86 -10.09 -5.44 -7.77
CA ALA A 86 -9.62 -4.83 -6.53
C ALA A 86 -8.11 -4.60 -6.55
N ALA A 87 -7.33 -5.56 -7.06
CA ALA A 87 -5.89 -5.40 -7.21
C ALA A 87 -5.52 -4.20 -8.10
N GLN A 88 -6.23 -4.01 -9.21
CA GLN A 88 -6.00 -2.88 -10.10
C GLN A 88 -6.35 -1.56 -9.41
N GLU A 89 -7.56 -1.46 -8.85
CA GLU A 89 -8.05 -0.25 -8.19
C GLU A 89 -7.14 0.18 -7.03
N ILE A 90 -6.66 -0.78 -6.24
CA ILE A 90 -5.72 -0.54 -5.14
C ILE A 90 -4.37 -0.11 -5.68
N THR A 91 -3.81 -0.80 -6.68
CA THR A 91 -2.54 -0.41 -7.30
C THR A 91 -2.62 1.01 -7.86
N ASP A 92 -3.73 1.42 -8.48
CA ASP A 92 -3.88 2.77 -9.04
C ASP A 92 -3.73 3.88 -7.98
N GLN A 93 -4.01 3.58 -6.70
CA GLN A 93 -3.79 4.52 -5.59
C GLN A 93 -2.29 4.81 -5.33
N HIS A 94 -1.35 4.08 -5.93
CA HIS A 94 0.09 4.41 -5.83
C HIS A 94 0.42 5.80 -6.38
N ALA A 95 -0.42 6.35 -7.26
CA ALA A 95 -0.24 7.71 -7.78
C ALA A 95 -0.20 8.78 -6.67
N LEU A 96 -0.81 8.51 -5.51
CA LEU A 96 -0.75 9.37 -4.33
C LEU A 96 0.68 9.60 -3.83
N HIS A 97 1.63 8.71 -4.17
CA HIS A 97 3.06 8.90 -3.96
C HIS A 97 3.51 10.31 -4.38
N TRP A 98 3.19 10.67 -5.63
CA TRP A 98 3.63 11.93 -6.24
C TRP A 98 3.00 13.16 -5.59
N ASP A 99 1.78 13.03 -5.07
CA ASP A 99 1.11 14.12 -4.34
C ASP A 99 1.79 14.37 -2.98
N ILE A 100 2.16 13.30 -2.27
CA ILE A 100 2.89 13.39 -1.00
C ILE A 100 4.30 13.94 -1.21
N GLU A 101 5.02 13.46 -2.23
CA GLU A 101 6.35 13.99 -2.56
C GLU A 101 6.30 15.48 -2.90
N ARG A 102 5.31 15.89 -3.69
CA ARG A 102 5.10 17.30 -4.05
C ARG A 102 4.81 18.17 -2.84
N LEU A 103 4.02 17.65 -1.88
CA LEU A 103 3.73 18.35 -0.64
C LEU A 103 4.98 18.47 0.24
N ASN A 104 5.78 17.41 0.33
CA ASN A 104 7.05 17.40 1.07
C ASN A 104 8.06 18.40 0.48
N ALA A 105 8.21 18.43 -0.85
CA ALA A 105 9.09 19.39 -1.53
C ALA A 105 8.70 20.84 -1.24
N ARG A 106 7.40 21.15 -1.21
CA ARG A 106 6.90 22.50 -0.88
C ARG A 106 7.25 22.94 0.53
N LEU A 107 7.15 22.06 1.52
CA LEU A 107 7.55 22.37 2.89
C LEU A 107 9.04 22.65 2.99
N ASN A 108 9.86 21.79 2.39
CA ASN A 108 11.30 21.95 2.41
C ASN A 108 11.74 23.27 1.75
N HIS A 109 11.10 23.67 0.65
CA HIS A 109 11.35 24.96 0.01
C HIS A 109 10.85 26.15 0.86
N ALA A 110 9.71 26.04 1.53
CA ALA A 110 9.20 27.10 2.41
C ALA A 110 10.08 27.31 3.66
N GLN A 111 10.85 26.29 4.06
CA GLN A 111 11.79 26.36 5.18
C GLN A 111 13.15 26.99 4.81
N GLN A 112 13.44 27.23 3.53
CA GLN A 112 14.65 27.95 3.09
C GLN A 112 14.40 29.46 3.15
N PRO A 113 15.08 30.23 4.02
CA PRO A 113 14.97 31.69 4.00
C PRO A 113 15.50 32.25 2.67
N PRO A 114 14.98 33.39 2.17
CA PRO A 114 15.50 34.01 0.96
C PRO A 114 16.97 34.35 1.18
N GLU A 115 17.86 33.74 0.39
CA GLU A 115 19.25 34.17 0.29
C GLU A 115 19.25 35.63 -0.18
N GLN A 116 19.56 36.54 0.74
CA GLN A 116 19.73 37.96 0.45
C GLN A 116 20.93 38.10 -0.49
N ARG A 117 20.66 38.45 -1.75
CA ARG A 117 21.67 38.95 -2.69
C ARG A 117 22.01 40.41 -2.40
#